data_AF-A0A7X5IP97-F1
#
_entry.id   AF-A0A7X5IP97-F1
#
_cell.length_a   1.000
_cell.length_b   1.000
_cell.length_c   1.000
_cell.angle_alpha   90.00
_cell.angle_beta   90.00
_cell.angle_gamma   90.00
#
_symmetry.space_group_name_H-M   'P 1'
#
loop_
_entity.id
_entity.type
_entity.pdbx_description
1 polymer ?
#
loop_
_entity_poly.entity_id
_entity_poly.type
_entity_poly.pdbx_seq_one_letter_code
_entity_poly.pdbx_strand_id
1 'polypeptide(L)' 'MAKNETAAAPARTAPEAVYTREQVMSSQRYAARRDLVSVLLESGKSYTLAEVDALINKFMKGAVK' A
#
# COMPACT_ATOMS: atom_id res chain seq x y z
N MET A 1 -18.02 21.38 -10.86
CA MET A 1 -16.66 20.86 -10.61
C MET A 1 -16.80 19.63 -9.73
N ALA A 2 -16.53 18.46 -10.31
CA ALA A 2 -16.83 17.16 -9.72
C ALA A 2 -16.07 16.96 -8.41
N LYS A 3 -16.80 16.82 -7.30
CA LYS A 3 -16.26 16.36 -6.03
C LYS A 3 -16.38 14.84 -6.03
N ASN A 4 -15.24 14.17 -6.18
CA ASN A 4 -15.12 12.72 -6.21
C ASN A 4 -15.86 12.03 -5.07
N GLU A 5 -16.68 11.06 -5.46
CA GLU A 5 -17.39 10.13 -4.60
C GLU A 5 -16.43 9.37 -3.68
N THR A 6 -16.52 9.67 -2.38
CA THR A 6 -16.16 8.71 -1.33
C THR A 6 -17.28 7.69 -1.24
N ALA A 7 -17.21 6.66 -2.08
CA ALA A 7 -18.08 5.50 -1.98
C ALA A 7 -17.56 4.59 -0.87
N ALA A 8 -18.03 4.84 0.36
CA ALA A 8 -18.00 3.85 1.43
C ALA A 8 -18.98 2.73 1.06
N ALA A 9 -18.44 1.61 0.56
CA ALA A 9 -19.17 0.38 0.28
C ALA A 9 -19.07 -0.60 1.48
N PRO A 10 -20.07 -1.46 1.67
CA PRO A 10 -20.48 -1.98 2.98
C PRO A 10 -19.62 -3.16 3.46
N ALA A 11 -19.62 -3.36 4.78
CA ALA A 11 -19.07 -4.52 5.45
C ALA A 11 -19.57 -5.82 4.80
N ARG A 12 -18.70 -6.45 4.01
CA ARG A 12 -18.83 -7.82 3.52
C ARG A 12 -17.46 -8.43 3.74
N THR A 13 -17.44 -9.59 4.41
CA THR A 13 -16.29 -10.45 4.68
C THR A 13 -15.22 -10.27 3.59
N ALA A 14 -14.23 -9.41 3.87
CA ALA A 14 -13.50 -8.76 2.80
C ALA A 14 -12.54 -9.76 2.16
N PRO A 15 -12.58 -9.97 0.83
CA PRO A 15 -11.40 -10.52 0.16
C PRO A 15 -10.23 -9.60 0.53
N GLU A 16 -9.10 -10.19 0.92
CA GLU A 16 -7.93 -9.44 1.35
C GLU A 16 -7.66 -8.33 0.34
N ALA A 17 -7.92 -7.08 0.74
CA ALA A 17 -7.92 -5.97 -0.20
C ALA A 17 -6.49 -5.78 -0.72
N VAL A 18 -6.28 -6.16 -1.97
CA VAL A 18 -5.02 -5.98 -2.67
C VAL A 18 -5.04 -4.62 -3.37
N TYR A 19 -3.93 -3.92 -3.27
CA TYR A 19 -3.74 -2.59 -3.82
C TYR A 19 -2.56 -2.63 -4.78
N THR A 20 -2.68 -1.94 -5.90
CA THR A 20 -1.53 -1.79 -6.80
C THR A 20 -0.49 -0.89 -6.17
N ARG A 21 0.75 -0.97 -6.67
CA ARG A 21 1.83 -0.06 -6.29
C ARG A 21 1.38 1.41 -6.31
N GLU A 22 0.69 1.85 -7.35
CA GLU A 22 0.25 3.24 -7.47
C GLU A 22 -0.78 3.61 -6.39
N GLN A 23 -1.70 2.70 -6.08
CA GLN A 23 -2.69 2.90 -5.01
C GLN A 23 -2.02 2.99 -3.64
N VAL A 24 -1.09 2.08 -3.33
CA VAL A 24 -0.30 2.09 -2.09
C VAL A 24 0.50 3.39 -1.99
N MET A 25 1.16 3.82 -3.09
CA MET A 25 1.90 5.08 -3.12
C MET A 25 0.97 6.28 -2.95
N SER A 26 -0.26 6.27 -3.48
CA SER A 26 -1.24 7.35 -3.28
C SER A 26 -1.73 7.49 -1.83
N SER A 27 -1.61 6.43 -1.04
CA SER A 27 -2.09 6.41 0.34
C SER A 27 -1.22 7.25 1.28
N GLN A 28 -1.87 8.05 2.15
CA GLN A 28 -1.17 8.80 3.20
C GLN A 28 -0.39 7.91 4.17
N ARG A 29 -0.85 6.67 4.39
CA ARG A 29 -0.18 5.69 5.28
C ARG A 29 1.27 5.44 4.85
N TYR A 30 1.55 5.48 3.56
CA TYR A 30 2.88 5.24 3.00
C TYR A 30 3.52 6.50 2.41
N ALA A 31 2.97 7.69 2.65
CA ALA A 31 3.52 8.93 2.10
C ALA A 31 4.99 9.14 2.48
N ALA A 32 5.34 8.92 3.74
CA ALA A 32 6.71 9.01 4.24
C ALA A 32 7.62 7.85 3.80
N ARG A 33 7.05 6.80 3.20
CA ARG A 33 7.75 5.58 2.78
C ARG A 33 7.56 5.32 1.29
N ARG A 34 7.13 6.33 0.52
CA ARG A 34 6.86 6.20 -0.92
C ARG A 34 8.06 5.67 -1.67
N ASP A 35 9.24 6.15 -1.34
CA ASP A 35 10.49 5.72 -1.97
C ASP A 35 10.75 4.25 -1.70
N LEU A 36 10.59 3.80 -0.44
CA LEU A 36 10.68 2.39 -0.06
C LEU A 36 9.63 1.54 -0.77
N VAL A 37 8.37 1.96 -0.78
CA VAL A 37 7.29 1.26 -1.48
C VAL A 37 7.60 1.16 -2.97
N SER A 38 8.18 2.19 -3.58
CA SER A 38 8.56 2.21 -4.99
C SER A 38 9.72 1.26 -5.33
N VAL A 39 10.56 0.94 -4.35
CA VAL A 39 11.68 0.00 -4.51
C VAL A 39 11.25 -1.43 -4.16
N LEU A 40 10.37 -1.58 -3.16
CA LEU A 40 9.91 -2.87 -2.65
C LEU A 40 8.78 -3.49 -3.48
N LEU A 41 7.89 -2.66 -4.05
CA LEU A 41 6.75 -3.12 -4.84
C LEU A 41 7.04 -3.00 -6.33
N GLU A 42 6.71 -4.05 -7.06
CA GLU A 42 6.85 -4.08 -8.51
C GLU A 42 5.61 -3.46 -9.19
N SER A 43 5.84 -2.74 -10.29
CA SER A 43 4.75 -2.16 -11.08
C SER A 43 3.95 -3.27 -11.75
N GLY A 44 2.62 -3.16 -11.71
CA GLY A 44 1.72 -4.19 -12.28
C GLY A 44 1.46 -5.39 -11.36
N LYS A 45 2.03 -5.42 -10.16
CA LYS A 45 1.63 -6.35 -9.09
C LYS A 45 0.76 -5.64 -8.06
N SER A 46 -0.12 -6.42 -7.45
CA SER A 46 -0.98 -5.99 -6.35
C SER A 46 -0.52 -6.63 -5.06
N TYR A 47 -0.57 -5.86 -3.98
CA TYR A 47 -0.08 -6.22 -2.66
C TYR A 47 -1.12 -5.87 -1.61
N THR A 48 -1.24 -6.69 -0.57
CA THR A 48 -2.05 -6.30 0.59
C THR A 48 -1.29 -5.29 1.46
N LEU A 49 -2.01 -4.50 2.26
CA LEU A 49 -1.37 -3.58 3.20
C LEU A 49 -0.45 -4.32 4.19
N ALA A 50 -0.81 -5.54 4.57
CA ALA A 50 -0.02 -6.38 5.45
C ALA A 50 1.29 -6.83 4.79
N GLU A 51 1.25 -7.23 3.51
CA GLU A 51 2.45 -7.56 2.74
C GLU A 51 3.38 -6.36 2.60
N VAL A 52 2.83 -5.18 2.26
CA VAL A 52 3.61 -3.94 2.16
C VAL A 52 4.28 -3.61 3.49
N ASP A 53 3.54 -3.67 4.59
CA ASP A 53 4.08 -3.43 5.94
C ASP A 53 5.18 -4.46 6.30
N ALA A 54 4.99 -5.72 5.94
CA ALA A 54 5.98 -6.77 6.17
C ALA A 54 7.27 -6.55 5.34
N LEU A 55 7.14 -6.17 4.06
CA LEU A 55 8.27 -5.84 3.18
C LEU A 55 9.06 -4.66 3.73
N ILE A 56 8.37 -3.59 4.12
CA ILE A 56 9.00 -2.40 4.72
C ILE A 56 9.71 -2.79 6.02
N ASN A 57 9.06 -3.53 6.92
CA ASN A 57 9.67 -3.95 8.18
C ASN A 57 10.90 -4.84 7.95
N LYS A 58 10.85 -5.76 6.98
CA LYS A 58 12.00 -6.60 6.62
C LYS A 58 13.16 -5.77 6.09
N PHE A 59 12.88 -4.77 5.25
CA PHE A 59 13.89 -3.84 4.74
C PHE A 59 14.51 -3.02 5.87
N MET A 60 13.69 -2.44 6.75
CA MET A 60 14.20 -1.64 7.88
C MET A 60 15.02 -2.47 8.87
N LYS A 61 14.62 -3.71 9.17
CA LYS A 61 15.41 -4.61 10.03
C LYS A 61 16.76 -4.98 9.42
N GLY A 62 16.84 -5.13 8.09
CA GLY A 62 18.10 -5.41 7.39
C GLY A 62 19.04 -4.20 7.32
N ALA A 63 18.50 -2.98 7.40
CA ALA A 63 19.27 -1.74 7.41
C ALA A 63 19.87 -1.39 8.79
N VAL A 64 19.43 -2.04 9.88
CA VAL A 64 20.00 -1.86 11.22
C VAL A 64 21.16 -2.83 11.40
N LYS A 65 22.37 -2.37 11.10
CA LYS A 65 23.62 -3.06 11.44
C LYS A 65 24.67 -2.05 11.88
#